data_AF-A0A925KBS6-F1
#
_entry.id   AF-A0A925KBS6-F1
#
_cell.length_a   1.000
_cell.length_b   1.000
_cell.length_c   1.000
_cell.angle_alpha   90.00
_cell.angle_beta   90.00
_cell.angle_gamma   90.00
#
_symmetry.space_group_name_H-M   'P 1'
#
loop_
_entity.id
_entity.type
_entity.pdbx_description
1 polymer ?
#
loop_
_entity_poly.entity_id
_entity_poly.type
_entity_poly.pdbx_seq_one_letter_code
_entity_poly.pdbx_strand_id
1 'polypeptide(L)'
;AWQQPEKSLEQRQFFEALQACVDRLPDKIGRVFMMREWLEKEVDDICSELGITPTNCGVMLYRARMRLRECLDRNWFAGQR
;
A
#
# COMPACT_ATOMS: atom_id res chain seq x y z
N ALA A 1 17.62 16.81 19.69
CA ALA A 1 18.39 16.63 18.45
C ALA A 1 17.61 17.30 17.32
N TRP A 2 18.19 18.28 16.63
CA TRP A 2 17.57 18.89 15.46
C TRP A 2 17.43 17.81 14.39
N GLN A 3 16.19 17.47 14.01
CA GLN A 3 15.96 16.51 12.95
C GLN A 3 16.56 17.07 11.66
N GLN A 4 17.38 16.26 11.00
CA GLN A 4 18.04 16.55 9.73
C GLN A 4 16.97 16.94 8.69
N PRO A 5 16.82 18.23 8.33
CA PRO A 5 15.71 18.72 7.51
C PRO A 5 15.61 18.00 6.16
N GLU A 6 16.76 17.62 5.60
CA GLU A 6 16.88 16.84 4.37
C GLU A 6 16.22 15.46 4.48
N LYS A 7 16.40 14.77 5.62
CA LYS A 7 15.79 13.46 5.86
C LYS A 7 14.30 13.57 6.08
N SER A 8 13.85 14.61 6.78
CA SER A 8 12.43 14.88 6.97
C SER A 8 11.73 15.20 5.64
N LEU A 9 12.41 15.91 4.73
CA LEU A 9 11.89 16.20 3.39
C LEU A 9 11.82 14.93 2.52
N GLU A 10 12.88 14.13 2.48
CA GLU A 10 12.92 12.86 1.73
C GLU A 10 11.82 11.90 2.22
N GLN A 11 11.65 11.79 3.54
CA GLN A 11 10.58 10.99 4.14
C GLN A 11 9.19 11.46 3.68
N ARG A 12 8.96 12.78 3.65
CA ARG A 12 7.67 13.35 3.21
C ARG A 12 7.39 13.04 1.75
N GLN A 13 8.37 13.22 0.88
CA GLN A 13 8.25 12.94 -0.55
C GLN A 13 8.02 11.44 -0.82
N PHE A 14 8.66 10.56 -0.05
CA PHE A 14 8.39 9.12 -0.13
C PHE A 14 6.94 8.79 0.23
N PHE A 15 6.41 9.36 1.32
CA PHE A 15 5.01 9.14 1.71
C PHE A 15 4.02 9.69 0.69
N GLU A 16 4.31 10.82 0.04
CA GLU A 16 3.50 11.34 -1.05
C GLU A 16 3.47 10.39 -2.25
N ALA A 17 4.63 9.83 -2.64
CA ALA A 17 4.71 8.83 -3.70
C ALA A 17 3.96 7.54 -3.33
N LEU A 18 4.11 7.07 -2.08
CA LEU A 18 3.39 5.91 -1.57
C LEU A 18 1.88 6.13 -1.59
N GLN A 19 1.41 7.28 -1.09
CA GLN A 19 -0.01 7.63 -1.09
C GLN A 19 -0.56 7.65 -2.52
N ALA A 20 0.13 8.31 -3.45
CA ALA A 20 -0.26 8.33 -4.85
C ALA A 20 -0.32 6.93 -5.48
N CYS A 21 0.51 5.99 -5.03
CA CYS A 21 0.47 4.59 -5.46
C CYS A 21 -0.69 3.81 -4.84
N VAL A 22 -1.00 4.04 -3.57
CA VAL A 22 -2.16 3.44 -2.87
C VAL A 22 -3.46 3.90 -3.50
N ASP A 23 -3.58 5.19 -3.82
CA ASP A 23 -4.78 5.79 -4.44
C ASP A 23 -5.07 5.25 -5.85
N ARG A 24 -4.08 4.63 -6.51
CA ARG A 24 -4.22 3.99 -7.82
C ARG A 24 -4.63 2.52 -7.75
N LEU A 25 -4.76 1.95 -6.55
CA LEU A 25 -5.26 0.59 -6.40
C LEU A 25 -6.75 0.53 -6.75
N PRO A 26 -7.23 -0.54 -7.44
CA PRO A 26 -8.65 -0.73 -7.66
C PRO A 26 -9.39 -0.83 -6.33
N ASP A 27 -10.57 -0.22 -6.23
CA ASP A 27 -11.32 -0.06 -4.97
C ASP A 27 -11.36 -1.31 -4.08
N LYS A 28 -11.70 -2.47 -4.66
CA LYS A 28 -11.78 -3.74 -3.91
C LYS A 28 -10.43 -4.21 -3.38
N ILE A 29 -9.38 -4.05 -4.19
CA ILE A 29 -8.01 -4.43 -3.83
C ILE A 29 -7.45 -3.45 -2.80
N GLY A 30 -7.67 -2.15 -3.01
CA GLY A 30 -7.30 -1.09 -2.07
C GLY A 30 -7.98 -1.28 -0.72
N ARG A 31 -9.28 -1.60 -0.70
CA ARG A 31 -10.02 -1.86 0.54
C ARG A 31 -9.44 -3.06 1.32
N VAL A 32 -9.19 -4.18 0.65
CA VAL A 32 -8.57 -5.36 1.30
C VAL A 32 -7.17 -5.01 1.85
N PHE A 33 -6.36 -4.29 1.07
CA PHE A 33 -5.03 -3.86 1.49
C PHE A 33 -5.08 -2.92 2.71
N MET A 34 -5.94 -1.89 2.69
CA MET A 34 -6.11 -0.97 3.82
C MET A 34 -6.60 -1.69 5.07
N MET A 35 -7.57 -2.59 4.93
CA MET A 35 -8.05 -3.37 6.07
C MET A 35 -6.93 -4.24 6.66
N ARG A 36 -6.07 -4.84 5.83
CA ARG A 36 -5.01 -5.71 6.33
C ARG A 36 -3.81 -4.96 6.89
N GLU A 37 -3.32 -3.96 6.19
CA GLU A 37 -2.01 -3.34 6.48
C GLU A 37 -2.14 -2.06 7.31
N TRP A 38 -3.29 -1.38 7.29
CA TRP A 38 -3.52 -0.13 8.04
C TRP A 38 -4.44 -0.32 9.24
N LEU A 39 -5.50 -1.11 9.08
CA LEU A 39 -6.42 -1.44 10.17
C LEU A 39 -6.04 -2.73 10.91
N GLU A 40 -4.99 -3.41 10.45
CA GLU A 40 -4.46 -4.65 11.05
C GLU A 40 -5.51 -5.74 11.27
N LYS A 41 -6.56 -5.78 10.43
CA LYS A 41 -7.62 -6.80 10.54
C LYS A 41 -7.12 -8.17 10.14
N GLU A 42 -7.66 -9.20 10.78
CA GLU A 42 -7.37 -10.57 10.40
C GLU A 42 -8.04 -10.96 9.09
N VAL A 43 -7.43 -11.91 8.36
CA VAL A 43 -7.94 -12.33 7.04
C VAL A 43 -9.38 -12.83 7.15
N ASP A 44 -9.72 -13.54 8.22
CA ASP A 44 -11.06 -14.06 8.45
C ASP A 44 -12.08 -12.94 8.67
N ASP A 45 -11.72 -11.88 9.40
CA ASP A 45 -12.57 -10.70 9.60
C ASP A 45 -12.80 -9.96 8.28
N ILE A 46 -11.75 -9.81 7.46
CA ILE A 46 -11.83 -9.20 6.14
C ILE A 46 -12.75 -10.03 5.22
N CYS A 47 -12.61 -11.35 5.25
CA CYS A 47 -13.42 -12.26 4.45
C CYS A 47 -14.90 -12.18 4.83
N SER A 48 -15.20 -12.15 6.14
CA SER A 48 -16.55 -11.99 6.68
C SER A 48 -17.17 -10.64 6.28
N GLU A 49 -16.43 -9.54 6.46
CA GLU A 49 -16.93 -8.18 6.19
C GLU A 49 -17.17 -7.93 4.69
N LEU A 50 -16.35 -8.51 3.81
CA LEU A 50 -16.42 -8.29 2.37
C LEU A 50 -17.14 -9.40 1.59
N GLY A 51 -17.55 -10.49 2.26
CA GLY A 51 -18.19 -11.65 1.64
C GLY A 51 -17.29 -12.36 0.63
N ILE A 52 -16.00 -12.50 0.93
CA ILE A 52 -15.00 -13.16 0.06
C ILE A 52 -14.38 -14.37 0.74
N THR A 53 -13.71 -15.23 -0.04
CA THR A 53 -12.99 -16.38 0.49
C THR A 53 -11.55 -16.01 0.88
N PRO A 54 -10.91 -16.75 1.81
CA PRO A 54 -9.51 -16.53 2.18
C PRO A 54 -8.55 -16.59 0.98
N THR A 55 -8.79 -17.51 0.04
CA THR A 55 -8.02 -17.61 -1.20
C THR A 55 -8.14 -16.34 -2.05
N ASN A 56 -9.36 -15.80 -2.21
CA ASN A 56 -9.56 -14.57 -2.95
C ASN A 56 -8.92 -13.37 -2.24
N CYS A 57 -9.03 -13.29 -0.91
CA CYS A 57 -8.37 -12.27 -0.09
C CYS A 57 -6.84 -12.30 -0.29
N GLY A 58 -6.22 -13.48 -0.20
CA GLY A 58 -4.79 -13.64 -0.44
C GLY A 58 -4.35 -13.21 -1.84
N VAL A 59 -5.13 -13.55 -2.87
CA VAL A 59 -4.88 -13.10 -4.25
C VAL A 59 -5.01 -11.58 -4.37
N MET A 60 -6.00 -10.95 -3.74
CA MET A 60 -6.14 -9.49 -3.74
C MET A 60 -4.98 -8.81 -3.04
N LEU A 61 -4.55 -9.29 -1.87
CA LEU A 61 -3.39 -8.76 -1.14
C LEU A 61 -2.10 -8.89 -1.95
N TYR A 62 -1.87 -10.03 -2.60
CA TYR A 62 -0.73 -10.20 -3.49
C TYR A 62 -0.76 -9.19 -4.64
N ARG A 63 -1.92 -9.03 -5.30
CA ARG A 63 -2.08 -8.05 -6.39
C ARG A 63 -1.87 -6.61 -5.92
N ALA A 64 -2.33 -6.26 -4.71
CA ALA A 64 -2.07 -4.95 -4.11
C ALA A 64 -0.58 -4.68 -3.99
N ARG A 65 0.16 -5.61 -3.36
CA ARG A 65 1.61 -5.49 -3.15
C ARG A 65 2.39 -5.37 -4.46
N MET A 66 2.05 -6.18 -5.47
CA MET A 66 2.71 -6.13 -6.77
C MET A 66 2.48 -4.78 -7.48
N ARG A 67 1.25 -4.25 -7.43
CA ARG A 67 0.94 -2.93 -8.02
C ARG A 67 1.64 -1.80 -7.29
N LEU A 68 1.68 -1.84 -5.97
CA LEU A 68 2.41 -0.84 -5.18
C LEU A 68 3.90 -0.86 -5.51
N ARG A 69 4.50 -2.06 -5.61
CA ARG A 69 5.90 -2.21 -6.03
C ARG A 69 6.14 -1.61 -7.41
N GLU A 70 5.36 -2.02 -8.42
CA GLU A 70 5.52 -1.49 -9.79
C GLU A 70 5.33 0.02 -9.86
N CYS A 71 4.40 0.56 -9.06
CA CYS A 71 4.18 1.99 -8.98
C CYS A 71 5.36 2.72 -8.33
N LEU A 72 5.85 2.26 -7.17
CA LEU A 72 6.99 2.87 -6.49
C LEU A 72 8.28 2.75 -7.30
N ASP A 73 8.49 1.63 -8.00
CA ASP A 73 9.63 1.44 -8.91
C ASP A 73 9.67 2.51 -9.99
N ARG A 74 8.50 2.96 -10.48
CA ARG A 74 8.38 3.99 -11.52
C ARG A 74 8.38 5.42 -10.97
N ASN A 75 7.73 5.65 -9.84
CA ASN A 75 7.44 7.00 -9.35
C ASN A 75 8.43 7.48 -8.28
N TRP A 76 9.20 6.58 -7.65
CA TRP A 76 10.18 6.92 -6.62
C TRP A 76 11.58 6.42 -7.00
N PHE A 77 11.75 5.11 -7.16
CA PHE A 77 13.09 4.53 -7.35
C PHE A 77 13.71 4.82 -8.73
N ALA A 78 12.91 5.08 -9.77
CA ALA A 78 13.43 5.49 -11.07
C ALA A 78 14.13 6.86 -11.05
N GLY A 79 13.72 7.78 -10.16
CA GLY A 79 14.35 9.09 -9.97
C GLY A 79 15.56 9.08 -9.03
N GLN A 80 15.80 7.97 -8.32
CA GLN A 80 16.96 7.78 -7.44
C GLN A 80 18.13 7.02 -8.11
N ARG A 81 18.01 6.63 -9.39
CA ARG A 81 19.09 5.97 -10.15
C ARG A 81 19.99 6.96 -10.87
#